data_AF-A0A3P1VHS9-F1
#
_entry.id   AF-A0A3P1VHS9-F1
#
_cell.length_a   1.000
_cell.length_b   1.000
_cell.length_c   1.000
_cell.angle_alpha   90.00
_cell.angle_beta   90.00
_cell.angle_gamma   90.00
#
_symmetry.space_group_name_H-M   'P 1'
#
loop_
_entity.id
_entity.type
_entity.pdbx_description
1 polymer ?
#
loop_
_entity_poly.entity_id
_entity_poly.type
_entity_poly.pdbx_seq_one_letter_code
_entity_poly.pdbx_strand_id
1 'polypeptide(L)'
;MTKETKNAVSAETIVENLKEFANKLHDNSKDGMLHFLLKGDIRKFKIANVFHNLSHDLLDILDGKSAKEVLEETDGNEEDSSLVGTIAINVETGNVEGLDGIKDTKVKEQILAAVSKVVEELGGN
;
A
#
# COMPACT_ATOMS: atom_id res chain seq x y z
N MET A 1 -39.51 -35.12 21.65
CA MET A 1 -38.79 -33.83 21.83
C MET A 1 -38.20 -33.43 20.49
N THR A 2 -38.85 -32.52 19.79
CA THR A 2 -38.26 -31.80 18.65
C THR A 2 -37.20 -30.87 19.22
N LYS A 3 -35.92 -31.15 18.95
CA LYS A 3 -34.84 -30.22 19.27
C LYS A 3 -35.09 -28.95 18.47
N GLU A 4 -35.37 -27.86 19.16
CA GLU A 4 -35.41 -26.53 18.56
C GLU A 4 -34.12 -26.31 17.78
N THR A 5 -34.23 -26.20 16.47
CA THR A 5 -33.20 -25.62 15.62
C THR A 5 -33.03 -24.17 16.06
N LYS A 6 -32.00 -23.91 16.86
CA LYS A 6 -31.53 -22.57 17.19
C LYS A 6 -31.55 -21.73 15.92
N ASN A 7 -32.23 -20.58 15.97
CA ASN A 7 -32.34 -19.58 14.90
C ASN A 7 -31.08 -19.52 14.03
N ALA A 8 -31.10 -20.24 12.91
CA ALA A 8 -29.98 -20.27 11.99
C ALA A 8 -30.07 -18.99 11.15
N VAL A 9 -29.13 -18.08 11.35
CA VAL A 9 -28.95 -16.91 10.49
C VAL A 9 -28.52 -17.45 9.12
N SER A 10 -29.09 -16.91 8.04
CA SER A 10 -28.74 -17.38 6.69
C SER A 10 -27.30 -17.01 6.35
N ALA A 11 -26.70 -17.74 5.41
CA ALA A 11 -25.35 -17.45 4.94
C ALA A 11 -25.28 -16.02 4.35
N GLU A 12 -26.32 -15.59 3.65
CA GLU A 12 -26.43 -14.25 3.07
C GLU A 12 -26.42 -13.18 4.16
N THR A 13 -27.20 -13.35 5.24
CA THR A 13 -27.20 -12.42 6.36
C THR A 13 -25.85 -12.40 7.09
N ILE A 14 -25.15 -13.54 7.20
CA ILE A 14 -23.80 -13.57 7.77
C ILE A 14 -22.83 -12.78 6.88
N VAL A 15 -22.87 -12.97 5.56
CA VAL A 15 -22.04 -12.23 4.62
C VAL A 15 -22.33 -10.73 4.66
N GLU A 16 -23.60 -10.32 4.70
CA GLU A 16 -23.99 -8.92 4.80
C GLU A 16 -23.47 -8.29 6.10
N ASN A 17 -23.64 -8.96 7.24
CA ASN A 17 -23.11 -8.50 8.53
C ASN A 17 -21.58 -8.37 8.51
N LEU A 18 -20.87 -9.29 7.86
CA LEU A 18 -19.41 -9.24 7.72
C LEU A 18 -18.97 -8.10 6.79
N LYS A 19 -19.72 -7.82 5.71
CA LYS A 19 -19.47 -6.66 4.85
C LYS A 19 -19.68 -5.35 5.59
N GLU A 20 -20.76 -5.24 6.38
CA GLU A 20 -21.00 -4.07 7.23
C GLU A 20 -19.89 -3.90 8.28
N PHE A 21 -19.45 -4.99 8.91
CA PHE A 21 -18.33 -4.97 9.86
C PHE A 21 -17.03 -4.50 9.22
N ALA A 22 -16.68 -5.03 8.04
CA ALA A 22 -15.46 -4.66 7.32
C ALA A 22 -15.46 -3.18 6.93
N ASN A 23 -16.59 -2.66 6.41
CA ASN A 23 -16.73 -1.24 6.08
C ASN A 23 -16.59 -0.33 7.31
N LYS A 24 -17.22 -0.70 8.45
CA LYS A 24 -17.04 0.05 9.70
C LYS A 24 -15.61 0.00 10.22
N LEU A 25 -14.93 -1.15 10.06
CA LEU A 25 -13.53 -1.28 10.43
C LEU A 25 -12.65 -0.38 9.56
N HIS A 26 -12.90 -0.34 8.24
CA HIS A 26 -12.21 0.54 7.28
C HIS A 26 -12.31 2.02 7.68
N ASP A 27 -13.54 2.51 7.87
CA ASP A 27 -13.82 3.91 8.18
C ASP A 27 -13.18 4.34 9.50
N ASN A 28 -13.43 3.56 10.58
CA ASN A 28 -12.86 3.86 11.90
C ASN A 28 -11.33 3.83 11.90
N SER A 29 -10.73 2.92 11.13
CA SER A 29 -9.29 2.79 11.04
C SER A 29 -8.67 3.94 10.26
N LYS A 30 -9.30 4.36 9.15
CA LYS A 30 -8.90 5.54 8.37
C LYS A 30 -8.95 6.82 9.20
N ASP A 31 -10.02 7.04 9.94
CA ASP A 31 -10.15 8.17 10.85
C ASP A 31 -9.11 8.11 11.99
N GLY A 32 -8.88 6.90 12.53
CA GLY A 32 -7.85 6.64 13.52
C GLY A 32 -6.45 6.97 13.01
N MET A 33 -6.09 6.55 11.80
CA MET A 33 -4.82 6.86 11.16
C MET A 33 -4.61 8.38 11.09
N LEU A 34 -5.57 9.11 10.52
CA LEU A 34 -5.47 10.57 10.43
C LEU A 34 -5.33 11.21 11.82
N HIS A 35 -6.14 10.78 12.79
CA HIS A 35 -6.10 11.31 14.15
C HIS A 35 -4.75 11.10 14.84
N PHE A 36 -4.20 9.89 14.77
CA PHE A 36 -2.94 9.56 15.43
C PHE A 36 -1.73 10.15 14.72
N LEU A 37 -1.78 10.29 13.39
CA LEU A 37 -0.78 11.02 12.62
C LEU A 37 -0.70 12.48 13.08
N LEU A 38 -1.85 13.18 13.16
CA LEU A 38 -1.92 14.57 13.62
C LEU A 38 -1.46 14.75 15.08
N LYS A 39 -1.60 13.73 15.92
CA LYS A 39 -1.12 13.72 17.31
C LYS A 39 0.33 13.27 17.47
N GLY A 40 1.00 12.85 16.39
CA GLY A 40 2.34 12.27 16.43
C GLY A 40 2.43 10.92 17.16
N ASP A 41 1.30 10.23 17.39
CA ASP A 41 1.26 8.91 18.04
C ASP A 41 1.48 7.80 16.99
N ILE A 42 2.73 7.64 16.57
CA ILE A 42 3.13 6.71 15.51
C ILE A 42 2.73 5.26 15.83
N ARG A 43 2.74 4.85 17.11
CA ARG A 43 2.34 3.49 17.49
C ARG A 43 0.87 3.25 17.19
N LYS A 44 -0.01 4.17 17.58
CA LYS A 44 -1.44 4.03 17.32
C LYS A 44 -1.78 4.23 15.84
N PHE A 45 -1.03 5.08 15.13
CA PHE A 45 -1.12 5.17 13.67
C PHE A 45 -0.88 3.81 13.01
N LYS A 46 0.21 3.12 13.37
CA LYS A 46 0.53 1.78 12.83
C LYS A 46 -0.56 0.76 13.14
N ILE A 47 -1.10 0.77 14.35
CA ILE A 47 -2.21 -0.12 14.73
C ILE A 47 -3.45 0.17 13.88
N ALA A 48 -3.80 1.45 13.69
CA ALA A 48 -4.93 1.83 12.84
C ALA A 48 -4.69 1.40 11.37
N ASN A 49 -3.47 1.52 10.87
CA ASN A 49 -3.11 1.07 9.53
C ASN A 49 -3.27 -0.46 9.36
N VAL A 50 -2.89 -1.26 10.37
CA VAL A 50 -3.11 -2.71 10.35
C VAL A 50 -4.60 -3.04 10.24
N PHE A 51 -5.45 -2.37 11.00
CA PHE A 51 -6.90 -2.60 10.91
C PHE A 51 -7.51 -2.11 9.58
N HIS A 52 -6.95 -1.05 9.00
CA HIS A 52 -7.35 -0.58 7.67
C HIS A 52 -7.04 -1.65 6.61
N ASN A 53 -5.83 -2.20 6.60
CA ASN A 53 -5.47 -3.26 5.65
C ASN A 53 -6.31 -4.52 5.87
N LEU A 54 -6.48 -4.95 7.12
CA LEU A 54 -7.32 -6.10 7.46
C LEU A 54 -8.78 -5.93 6.98
N SER A 55 -9.29 -4.70 6.94
CA SER A 55 -10.64 -4.46 6.42
C SER A 55 -10.75 -4.71 4.92
N HIS A 56 -9.72 -4.39 4.13
CA HIS A 56 -9.67 -4.69 2.70
C HIS A 56 -9.53 -6.19 2.47
N ASP A 57 -8.63 -6.85 3.20
CA ASP A 57 -8.44 -8.30 3.18
C ASP A 57 -9.75 -9.05 3.41
N LEU A 58 -10.55 -8.58 4.38
CA LEU A 58 -11.85 -9.17 4.68
C LEU A 58 -12.87 -8.93 3.57
N LEU A 59 -12.90 -7.73 2.97
CA LEU A 59 -13.79 -7.43 1.84
C LEU A 59 -13.45 -8.30 0.62
N ASP A 60 -12.17 -8.43 0.31
CA ASP A 60 -11.67 -9.28 -0.78
C ASP A 60 -12.09 -10.74 -0.61
N ILE A 61 -11.99 -11.27 0.62
CA ILE A 61 -12.48 -12.62 0.93
C ILE A 61 -14.01 -12.71 0.74
N LEU A 62 -14.76 -11.71 1.17
CA LEU A 62 -16.22 -11.67 1.03
C LEU A 62 -16.67 -11.49 -0.43
N ASP A 63 -15.80 -10.98 -1.30
CA ASP A 63 -16.01 -10.84 -2.74
C ASP A 63 -15.47 -12.03 -3.54
N GLY A 64 -14.89 -13.02 -2.86
CA GLY A 64 -14.59 -14.34 -3.41
C GLY A 64 -13.12 -14.69 -3.52
N LYS A 65 -12.18 -13.83 -3.09
CA LYS A 65 -10.78 -14.22 -2.95
C LYS A 65 -10.63 -15.26 -1.85
N SER A 66 -9.69 -16.18 -2.01
CA SER A 66 -9.27 -17.06 -0.93
C SER A 66 -8.35 -16.32 0.05
N ALA A 67 -8.30 -16.79 1.29
CA ALA A 67 -7.35 -16.27 2.27
C ALA A 67 -5.89 -16.39 1.81
N LYS A 68 -5.58 -17.38 0.96
CA LYS A 68 -4.24 -17.55 0.39
C LYS A 68 -3.91 -16.41 -0.57
N GLU A 69 -4.82 -16.06 -1.48
CA GLU A 69 -4.61 -14.96 -2.43
C GLU A 69 -4.39 -13.63 -1.71
N VAL A 70 -5.19 -13.34 -0.69
CA VAL A 70 -5.05 -12.11 0.11
C VAL A 70 -3.74 -12.04 0.89
N LEU A 71 -3.28 -13.17 1.46
CA LEU A 71 -2.02 -13.21 2.22
C LEU A 71 -0.77 -13.24 1.34
N GLU A 72 -0.85 -13.78 0.12
CA GLU A 72 0.26 -13.82 -0.84
C GLU A 72 0.40 -12.50 -1.63
N GLU A 73 -0.68 -11.72 -1.79
CA GLU A 73 -0.62 -10.36 -2.36
C GLU A 73 0.28 -9.42 -1.51
N THR A 74 0.43 -9.67 -0.20
CA THR A 74 1.37 -8.93 0.65
C THR A 74 2.86 -9.21 0.38
N ASP A 75 3.19 -10.34 -0.28
CA ASP A 75 4.58 -10.71 -0.61
C ASP A 75 4.97 -10.26 -2.04
N GLY A 76 4.02 -9.76 -2.83
CA GLY A 76 4.21 -9.30 -4.20
C GLY A 76 4.23 -7.79 -4.31
N ASN A 77 5.39 -7.16 -4.10
CA ASN A 77 5.61 -5.73 -4.32
C ASN A 77 4.63 -4.81 -3.56
N GLU A 78 5.03 -4.39 -2.36
CA GLU A 78 4.97 -2.96 -2.07
C GLU A 78 5.86 -2.24 -3.10
N GLU A 79 5.41 -2.14 -4.35
CA GLU A 79 5.70 -0.93 -5.11
C GLU A 79 5.03 0.17 -4.31
N ASP A 80 5.84 0.76 -3.43
CA ASP A 80 5.52 1.96 -2.68
C ASP A 80 4.74 2.88 -3.62
N SER A 81 3.42 2.95 -3.43
CA SER A 81 2.52 3.71 -4.32
C SER A 81 2.80 5.22 -4.29
N SER A 82 3.83 5.63 -3.53
CA SER A 82 4.46 6.94 -3.55
C SER A 82 5.62 7.10 -4.55
N LEU A 83 6.09 6.04 -5.21
CA LEU A 83 7.12 6.11 -6.26
C LEU A 83 6.53 6.71 -7.55
N VAL A 84 6.66 8.02 -7.71
CA VAL A 84 6.23 8.76 -8.92
C VAL A 84 7.27 8.67 -10.05
N GLY A 85 7.89 7.51 -10.21
CA GLY A 85 8.91 7.22 -11.22
C GLY A 85 10.30 6.91 -10.66
N THR A 86 11.08 6.18 -11.44
CA THR A 86 12.42 5.70 -11.08
C THR A 86 13.45 6.25 -12.06
N ILE A 87 14.57 6.75 -11.54
CA ILE A 87 15.78 7.06 -12.31
C ILE A 87 16.79 5.97 -12.01
N ALA A 88 17.28 5.29 -13.05
CA ALA A 88 18.33 4.29 -12.91
C ALA A 88 19.67 4.89 -13.35
N ILE A 89 20.72 4.66 -12.56
CA ILE A 89 22.06 5.20 -12.80
C ILE A 89 23.04 4.04 -12.88
N ASN A 90 23.76 3.95 -13.99
CA ASN A 90 24.91 3.06 -14.09
C ASN A 90 26.14 3.80 -13.57
N VAL A 91 26.59 3.42 -12.38
CA VAL A 91 27.73 4.07 -11.69
C VAL A 91 29.08 3.84 -12.37
N GLU A 92 29.22 2.85 -13.24
CA GLU A 92 30.48 2.58 -13.96
C GLU A 92 30.62 3.46 -15.20
N THR A 93 29.49 3.70 -15.89
CA THR A 93 29.45 4.37 -17.20
C THR A 93 28.85 5.76 -17.17
N GLY A 94 28.25 6.16 -16.05
CA GLY A 94 27.51 7.41 -15.92
C GLY A 94 26.18 7.45 -16.69
N ASN A 95 25.74 6.33 -17.28
CA ASN A 95 24.48 6.30 -18.04
C ASN A 95 23.27 6.46 -17.11
N VAL A 96 22.28 7.24 -17.55
CA VAL A 96 21.09 7.57 -16.77
C VAL A 96 19.83 7.27 -17.58
N GLU A 97 18.95 6.44 -17.02
CA GLU A 97 17.67 6.07 -17.61
C GLU A 97 16.50 6.59 -16.76
N GLY A 98 15.32 6.76 -17.37
CA GLY A 98 14.11 7.19 -16.66
C GLY A 98 13.84 8.70 -16.68
N LEU A 99 14.56 9.48 -17.48
CA LEU A 99 14.36 10.94 -17.63
C LEU A 99 13.49 11.33 -18.84
N ASP A 100 12.95 10.37 -19.59
CA ASP A 100 12.26 10.63 -20.86
C ASP A 100 10.92 11.34 -20.69
N GLY A 101 10.27 11.17 -19.54
CA GLY A 101 9.03 11.87 -19.19
C GLY A 101 9.22 13.35 -18.81
N ILE A 102 10.45 13.80 -18.57
CA ILE A 102 10.75 15.18 -18.14
C ILE A 102 10.76 16.10 -19.37
N LYS A 103 9.71 16.92 -19.50
CA LYS A 103 9.55 17.86 -20.62
C LYS A 103 10.42 19.12 -20.49
N ASP A 104 10.77 19.52 -19.27
CA ASP A 104 11.64 20.67 -19.02
C ASP A 104 13.11 20.27 -19.22
N THR A 105 13.72 20.77 -20.30
CA THR A 105 15.10 20.44 -20.65
C THR A 105 16.12 20.97 -19.64
N LYS A 106 15.85 22.12 -18.99
CA LYS A 106 16.77 22.67 -17.99
C LYS A 106 16.79 21.80 -16.73
N VAL A 107 15.62 21.30 -16.33
CA VAL A 107 15.51 20.37 -15.19
C VAL A 107 16.22 19.05 -15.52
N LYS A 108 16.06 18.54 -16.75
CA LYS A 108 16.76 17.32 -17.21
C LYS A 108 18.29 17.50 -17.15
N GLU A 109 18.80 18.63 -17.61
CA GLU A 109 20.24 18.96 -17.56
C GLU A 109 20.76 19.10 -16.13
N GLN A 110 20.00 19.72 -15.23
CA GLN A 110 20.37 19.85 -13.82
C GLN A 110 20.44 18.50 -13.10
N ILE A 111 19.49 17.61 -13.38
CA ILE A 111 19.49 16.25 -12.82
C ILE A 111 20.70 15.47 -13.34
N LEU A 112 20.98 15.52 -14.65
CA LEU A 112 22.15 14.88 -15.23
C LEU A 112 23.45 15.39 -14.59
N ALA A 113 23.60 16.70 -14.42
CA ALA A 113 24.78 17.28 -13.78
C ALA A 113 24.95 16.81 -12.32
N ALA A 114 23.85 16.72 -11.57
CA ALA A 114 23.88 16.20 -10.20
C ALA A 114 24.26 14.71 -10.16
N VAL A 115 23.74 13.91 -11.09
CA VAL A 115 24.06 12.48 -11.22
C VAL A 115 25.52 12.27 -11.60
N SER A 116 26.03 13.00 -12.61
CA SER A 116 27.44 12.94 -13.01
C SER A 116 28.38 13.20 -11.84
N LYS A 117 28.08 14.22 -11.01
CA LYS A 117 28.87 14.49 -9.81
C LYS A 117 28.89 13.32 -8.82
N VAL A 118 27.74 12.67 -8.60
CA VAL A 118 27.65 11.50 -7.72
C VAL A 118 28.43 10.31 -8.30
N VAL A 119 28.34 10.09 -9.61
CA VAL A 119 29.10 9.02 -10.30
C VAL A 119 30.60 9.25 -10.15
N GLU A 120 31.08 10.48 -10.35
CA GLU A 120 32.48 10.87 -10.12
C GLU A 120 32.92 10.61 -8.67
N GLU A 121 32.12 11.00 -7.68
CA GLU A 121 32.42 10.79 -6.25
C GLU A 121 32.48 9.30 -5.87
N LEU A 122 31.73 8.45 -6.58
CA LEU A 122 31.73 6.99 -6.39
C LEU A 122 32.86 6.29 -7.16
N GLY A 123 33.71 7.02 -7.88
CA GLY A 123 34.83 6.47 -8.66
C GLY A 123 34.42 5.89 -10.01
N GLY A 124 33.24 6.24 -10.49
CA GLY A 124 32.84 6.06 -11.89
C GLY A 124 33.58 7.02 -12.83
N ASN A 125 33.54 6.74 -14.13
CA ASN A 125 34.23 7.52 -15.17
C ASN A 125 33.50 8.79 -15.57
#